data_AF-A0A8J6TTZ5-F1
#
_entry.id   AF-A0A8J6TTZ5-F1
#
_cell.length_a   1.000
_cell.length_b   1.000
_cell.length_c   1.000
_cell.angle_alpha   90.00
_cell.angle_beta   90.00
_cell.angle_gamma   90.00
#
_symmetry.space_group_name_H-M   'P 1'
#
loop_
_entity.id
_entity.type
_entity.pdbx_description
1 polymer ?
#
loop_
_entity_poly.entity_id
_entity_poly.type
_entity_poly.pdbx_seq_one_letter_code
_entity_poly.pdbx_strand_id
1 'polypeptide(L)'
;MKTVSSIIFSSCVFLSFGQIGSMKKEKDNAVPCYERAKNQRSKGIDSWECGKLVGVVDCNEEIEYDHELDLFLKKAKDNVNRTGAGKPFTGTCESCFMNGLLERRISFVDGRENGIDTTYYEDGCIQAVRSHIQGAESGTWTYFYDSTQIVAWEMNYYLGEKHGKQVNFKANGDTTKLEHYKNGVLDGVKKQYYKGSKVFKEVNYVAGLMDGPFKMYNAQGVVIEEANYKANKKNGIQKYYYDDGVLLRTENWENGVKSGEFKMFYYQGHIQTLETYNKKGQKEGKFEEYYPDQKPKRIAVYAKDVLIEEHLFDEHGNETYSFGAPTTSDAEDDAVKKKGTKK
;
A
#
# COMPACT_ATOMS: atom_id res chain seq x y z
N MET A 1 8.60 -46.07 -16.85
CA MET A 1 9.49 -45.09 -16.21
C MET A 1 10.46 -44.53 -17.23
N LYS A 2 10.09 -43.43 -17.89
CA LYS A 2 10.98 -42.58 -18.68
C LYS A 2 10.50 -41.14 -18.50
N THR A 3 11.44 -40.31 -18.10
CA THR A 3 11.39 -38.85 -17.91
C THR A 3 10.88 -38.15 -19.16
N VAL A 4 9.85 -37.30 -19.00
CA VAL A 4 9.46 -36.31 -20.01
C VAL A 4 9.92 -34.95 -19.50
N SER A 5 10.95 -34.42 -20.15
CA SER A 5 11.39 -33.03 -20.01
C SER A 5 10.33 -32.11 -20.62
N SER A 6 9.66 -31.32 -19.78
CA SER A 6 8.89 -30.16 -20.25
C SER A 6 9.85 -29.02 -20.55
N ILE A 7 10.08 -28.78 -21.84
CA ILE A 7 10.69 -27.55 -22.34
C ILE A 7 9.59 -26.48 -22.29
N ILE A 8 9.60 -25.66 -21.23
CA ILE A 8 8.83 -24.42 -21.19
C ILE A 8 9.75 -23.32 -21.73
N PHE A 9 9.50 -22.89 -22.97
CA PHE A 9 10.05 -21.65 -23.50
C PHE A 9 9.43 -20.48 -22.72
N SER A 10 10.11 -20.04 -21.66
CA SER A 10 9.86 -18.76 -21.02
C SER A 10 10.51 -17.67 -21.85
N SER A 11 9.80 -17.20 -22.87
CA SER A 11 10.09 -15.90 -23.49
C SER A 11 9.43 -14.81 -22.65
N CYS A 12 10.00 -14.56 -21.47
CA CYS A 12 9.83 -13.30 -20.76
C CYS A 12 10.46 -12.20 -21.62
N VAL A 13 9.65 -11.51 -22.42
CA VAL A 13 10.04 -10.20 -22.95
C VAL A 13 9.96 -9.25 -21.76
N PHE A 14 11.07 -9.15 -21.03
CA PHE A 14 11.31 -8.03 -20.12
C PHE A 14 11.36 -6.77 -20.98
N LEU A 15 10.27 -6.00 -21.00
CA LEU A 15 10.34 -4.59 -21.37
C LEU A 15 11.14 -3.90 -20.27
N SER A 16 12.45 -3.91 -20.44
CA SER A 16 13.39 -3.08 -19.69
C SER A 16 12.94 -1.61 -19.76
N PHE A 17 13.19 -0.86 -18.70
CA PHE A 17 12.94 0.57 -18.49
C PHE A 17 13.67 1.51 -19.49
N GLY A 18 13.87 1.09 -20.74
CA GLY A 18 14.65 1.78 -21.77
C GLY A 18 13.86 2.53 -22.84
N GLN A 19 12.52 2.41 -22.93
CA GLN A 19 11.76 3.03 -24.03
C GLN A 19 11.00 4.33 -23.68
N ILE A 20 10.90 4.73 -22.41
CA ILE A 20 10.38 6.06 -22.05
C ILE A 20 11.43 7.16 -22.34
N GLY A 21 12.71 6.79 -22.47
CA GLY A 21 13.81 7.70 -22.82
C GLY A 21 13.88 8.11 -24.30
N SER A 22 13.19 7.40 -25.19
CA SER A 22 13.25 7.62 -26.64
C SER A 22 12.27 8.68 -27.15
N MET A 23 11.30 9.12 -26.34
CA MET A 23 10.32 10.14 -26.73
C MET A 23 10.75 11.58 -26.46
N LYS A 24 11.95 11.80 -25.89
CA LYS A 24 12.41 13.13 -25.46
C LYS A 24 13.04 14.00 -26.55
N LYS A 25 13.09 13.56 -27.81
CA LYS A 25 13.81 14.30 -28.88
C LYS A 25 12.98 14.79 -30.07
N GLU A 26 11.65 14.59 -30.07
CA GLU A 26 10.76 15.11 -31.13
C GLU A 26 9.87 16.29 -30.70
N LYS A 27 10.07 16.83 -29.49
CA LYS A 27 9.11 17.76 -28.84
C LYS A 27 9.43 19.26 -28.92
N ASP A 28 10.42 19.69 -29.70
CA ASP A 28 10.75 21.12 -29.74
C ASP A 28 9.83 21.96 -30.65
N ASN A 29 8.91 21.34 -31.41
CA ASN A 29 7.91 22.05 -32.24
C ASN A 29 6.49 21.45 -32.16
N ALA A 30 6.20 20.57 -31.21
CA ALA A 30 4.87 19.98 -31.07
C ALA A 30 3.93 20.93 -30.31
N VAL A 31 2.88 21.40 -30.97
CA VAL A 31 1.78 22.17 -30.34
C VAL A 31 1.27 21.37 -29.12
N PRO A 32 1.27 21.96 -27.91
CA PRO A 32 0.76 21.28 -26.72
C PRO A 32 -0.66 20.77 -26.95
N CYS A 33 -0.99 19.60 -26.37
CA CYS A 33 -2.27 18.94 -26.65
C CYS A 33 -3.47 19.86 -26.38
N TYR A 34 -3.46 20.63 -25.29
CA TYR A 34 -4.52 21.57 -24.92
C TYR A 34 -4.75 22.73 -25.90
N GLU A 35 -3.81 23.00 -26.82
CA GLU A 35 -3.99 24.00 -27.88
C GLU A 35 -4.70 23.44 -29.11
N ARG A 36 -4.83 22.11 -29.24
CA ARG A 36 -5.47 21.47 -30.40
C ARG A 36 -6.95 21.81 -30.49
N ALA A 37 -7.70 21.76 -29.39
CA ALA A 37 -9.12 22.10 -29.41
C ALA A 37 -9.39 23.56 -29.80
N LYS A 38 -8.50 24.49 -29.44
CA LYS A 38 -8.62 25.90 -29.86
C LYS A 38 -8.48 26.03 -31.37
N ASN A 39 -7.61 25.23 -31.98
CA ASN A 39 -7.31 25.25 -33.41
C ASN A 39 -8.30 24.44 -34.28
N GLN A 40 -9.17 23.62 -33.65
CA GLN A 40 -10.18 22.78 -34.31
C GLN A 40 -11.58 23.43 -34.37
N ARG A 41 -11.91 24.35 -33.44
CA ARG A 41 -13.24 24.98 -33.33
C ARG A 41 -13.76 25.69 -34.59
N SER A 42 -12.91 25.97 -35.58
CA SER A 42 -13.27 26.66 -36.82
C SER A 42 -13.12 25.81 -38.08
N LYS A 43 -12.88 24.49 -37.96
CA LYS A 43 -12.61 23.61 -39.11
C LYS A 43 -13.80 22.67 -39.37
N GLY A 44 -14.04 22.37 -40.65
CA GLY A 44 -15.12 21.47 -41.09
C GLY A 44 -14.83 19.99 -40.84
N ILE A 45 -15.77 19.11 -41.19
CA ILE A 45 -15.72 17.65 -40.91
C ILE A 45 -14.44 16.98 -41.47
N ASP A 46 -13.89 17.46 -42.59
CA ASP A 46 -12.65 16.93 -43.18
C ASP A 46 -11.42 17.03 -42.25
N SER A 47 -11.51 17.86 -41.21
CA SER A 47 -10.46 18.04 -40.21
C SER A 47 -10.51 17.05 -39.04
N TRP A 48 -11.53 16.20 -38.96
CA TRP A 48 -11.71 15.22 -37.88
C TRP A 48 -10.55 14.22 -37.83
N GLU A 49 -10.12 13.84 -36.63
CA GLU A 49 -8.99 12.92 -36.44
C GLU A 49 -9.37 11.45 -36.70
N CYS A 50 -10.64 11.09 -36.48
CA CYS A 50 -11.19 9.76 -36.68
C CYS A 50 -11.42 9.44 -38.16
N GLY A 51 -11.49 8.14 -38.50
CA GLY A 51 -11.82 7.67 -39.85
C GLY A 51 -10.71 7.83 -40.89
N LYS A 52 -9.52 8.28 -40.47
CA LYS A 52 -8.34 8.47 -41.33
C LYS A 52 -7.43 7.24 -41.41
N LEU A 53 -7.55 6.31 -40.46
CA LEU A 53 -6.69 5.13 -40.36
C LEU A 53 -7.29 3.93 -41.11
N VAL A 54 -6.49 3.31 -41.96
CA VAL A 54 -6.90 2.10 -42.69
C VAL A 54 -7.15 0.97 -41.70
N GLY A 55 -8.33 0.34 -41.80
CA GLY A 55 -8.73 -0.77 -40.92
C GLY A 55 -9.27 -0.36 -39.56
N VAL A 56 -9.46 0.94 -39.33
CA VAL A 56 -10.10 1.48 -38.13
C VAL A 56 -11.47 2.05 -38.52
N VAL A 57 -12.51 1.61 -37.81
CA VAL A 57 -13.90 1.99 -38.11
C VAL A 57 -14.41 3.05 -37.13
N ASP A 58 -15.48 3.76 -37.47
CA ASP A 58 -16.14 4.66 -36.50
C ASP A 58 -16.97 3.83 -35.50
N CYS A 59 -16.68 3.94 -34.20
CA CYS A 59 -17.39 3.17 -33.18
C CYS A 59 -18.90 3.47 -33.17
N ASN A 60 -19.29 4.73 -33.38
CA ASN A 60 -20.69 5.17 -33.31
C ASN A 60 -21.50 4.75 -34.54
N GLU A 61 -20.84 4.52 -35.68
CA GLU A 61 -21.53 4.09 -36.90
C GLU A 61 -21.53 2.57 -37.12
N GLU A 62 -20.49 1.87 -36.66
CA GLU A 62 -20.19 0.50 -37.11
C GLU A 62 -20.47 -0.57 -36.05
N ILE A 63 -20.52 -0.19 -34.77
CA ILE A 63 -20.75 -1.13 -33.67
C ILE A 63 -21.84 -0.65 -32.70
N GLU A 64 -22.53 -1.62 -32.10
CA GLU A 64 -23.49 -1.43 -31.01
C GLU A 64 -23.15 -2.38 -29.86
N TYR A 65 -23.47 -1.97 -28.63
CA TYR A 65 -23.33 -2.82 -27.47
C TYR A 65 -24.64 -3.55 -27.21
N ASP A 66 -24.59 -4.87 -27.20
CA ASP A 66 -25.70 -5.74 -26.83
C ASP A 66 -25.63 -6.06 -25.34
N HIS A 67 -26.60 -5.58 -24.58
CA HIS A 67 -26.66 -5.76 -23.13
C HIS A 67 -27.03 -7.19 -22.71
N GLU A 68 -27.69 -7.98 -23.56
CA GLU A 68 -28.08 -9.37 -23.25
C GLU A 68 -26.89 -10.31 -23.44
N LEU A 69 -26.10 -10.06 -24.47
CA LEU A 69 -24.92 -10.87 -24.81
C LEU A 69 -23.64 -10.39 -24.12
N ASP A 70 -23.61 -9.16 -23.59
CA ASP A 70 -22.41 -8.51 -23.07
C ASP A 70 -21.30 -8.45 -24.15
N LEU A 71 -21.69 -8.05 -25.36
CA LEU A 71 -20.82 -8.03 -26.54
C LEU A 71 -21.04 -6.79 -27.40
N PHE A 72 -19.95 -6.33 -28.02
CA PHE A 72 -20.00 -5.36 -29.11
C PHE A 72 -20.25 -6.09 -30.43
N LEU A 73 -21.36 -5.77 -31.08
CA LEU A 73 -21.79 -6.37 -32.33
C LEU A 73 -21.64 -5.37 -33.48
N LYS A 74 -21.50 -5.87 -34.71
CA LYS A 74 -21.57 -5.03 -35.91
C LYS A 74 -22.99 -4.52 -36.13
N LYS A 75 -23.15 -3.20 -36.27
CA LYS A 75 -24.42 -2.55 -36.64
C LYS A 75 -24.86 -2.96 -38.03
N ALA A 76 -26.17 -3.01 -38.25
CA ALA A 76 -26.75 -3.14 -39.57
C ALA A 76 -26.71 -1.79 -40.31
N LYS A 77 -25.80 -1.63 -41.29
CA LYS A 77 -25.74 -0.44 -42.14
C LYS A 77 -26.79 -0.48 -43.26
N ASP A 78 -28.06 -0.42 -42.88
CA ASP A 78 -29.26 -0.43 -43.75
C ASP A 78 -29.85 -1.81 -44.09
N ASN A 79 -31.13 -1.82 -44.47
CA ASN A 79 -31.94 -3.01 -44.79
C ASN A 79 -31.44 -3.86 -45.97
N VAL A 80 -30.37 -3.43 -46.65
CA VAL A 80 -29.88 -4.03 -47.91
C VAL A 80 -28.59 -4.83 -47.69
N ASN A 81 -27.77 -4.52 -46.69
CA ASN A 81 -26.46 -5.16 -46.48
C ASN A 81 -26.33 -5.76 -45.07
N ARG A 82 -26.96 -6.93 -44.88
CA ARG A 82 -26.99 -7.66 -43.60
C ARG A 82 -25.78 -8.58 -43.36
N THR A 83 -24.73 -8.50 -44.17
CA THR A 83 -23.61 -9.45 -44.10
C THR A 83 -22.79 -9.25 -42.83
N GLY A 84 -23.16 -10.00 -41.79
CA GLY A 84 -22.46 -10.00 -40.49
C GLY A 84 -22.99 -9.01 -39.46
N ALA A 85 -24.11 -8.32 -39.74
CA ALA A 85 -24.83 -7.57 -38.72
C ALA A 85 -25.24 -8.48 -37.56
N GLY A 86 -25.14 -7.98 -36.32
CA GLY A 86 -25.39 -8.75 -35.11
C GLY A 86 -24.32 -9.81 -34.78
N LYS A 87 -23.22 -9.90 -35.56
CA LYS A 87 -22.08 -10.74 -35.20
C LYS A 87 -21.11 -9.97 -34.29
N PRO A 88 -20.41 -10.66 -33.37
CA PRO A 88 -19.39 -10.03 -32.54
C PRO A 88 -18.32 -9.33 -33.39
N PHE A 89 -17.97 -8.11 -32.99
CA PHE A 89 -17.01 -7.28 -33.72
C PHE A 89 -15.57 -7.67 -33.37
N THR A 90 -14.74 -7.82 -34.40
CA THR A 90 -13.29 -7.97 -34.27
C THR A 90 -12.63 -6.91 -35.14
N GLY A 91 -11.81 -6.06 -34.52
CA GLY A 91 -11.20 -4.92 -35.19
C GLY A 91 -10.91 -3.77 -34.23
N THR A 92 -10.46 -2.64 -34.78
CA THR A 92 -10.24 -1.41 -34.02
C THR A 92 -11.27 -0.37 -34.44
N CYS A 93 -11.79 0.39 -33.49
CA CYS A 93 -12.65 1.53 -33.77
C CYS A 93 -12.17 2.78 -33.04
N GLU A 94 -12.58 3.94 -33.57
CA GLU A 94 -12.37 5.26 -32.99
C GLU A 94 -13.69 6.01 -32.83
N SER A 95 -13.78 6.85 -31.80
CA SER A 95 -14.82 7.88 -31.66
C SER A 95 -14.17 9.25 -31.54
N CYS A 96 -14.88 10.27 -32.01
CA CYS A 96 -14.44 11.66 -31.96
C CYS A 96 -15.45 12.51 -31.20
N PHE A 97 -14.94 13.52 -30.51
CA PHE A 97 -15.77 14.60 -29.98
C PHE A 97 -16.39 15.41 -31.11
N MET A 98 -17.43 16.19 -30.79
CA MET A 98 -18.08 17.09 -31.75
C MET A 98 -17.14 18.17 -32.33
N ASN A 99 -16.01 18.42 -31.67
CA ASN A 99 -14.96 19.30 -32.18
C ASN A 99 -13.98 18.62 -33.15
N GLY A 100 -14.21 17.34 -33.49
CA GLY A 100 -13.39 16.55 -34.41
C GLY A 100 -12.13 15.93 -33.82
N LEU A 101 -11.81 16.15 -32.54
CA LEU A 101 -10.67 15.51 -31.88
C LEU A 101 -11.00 14.08 -31.46
N LEU A 102 -9.98 13.22 -31.48
CA LEU A 102 -10.11 11.84 -31.04
C LEU A 102 -10.56 11.79 -29.58
N GLU A 103 -11.65 11.07 -29.32
CA GLU A 103 -12.20 10.84 -27.98
C GLU A 103 -11.71 9.50 -27.43
N ARG A 104 -11.78 8.45 -28.24
CA ARG A 104 -11.39 7.10 -27.84
C ARG A 104 -10.87 6.31 -29.03
N ARG A 105 -9.86 5.46 -28.79
CA ARG A 105 -9.45 4.40 -29.71
C ARG A 105 -9.41 3.09 -28.94
N ILE A 106 -10.07 2.06 -29.47
CA ILE A 106 -10.18 0.77 -28.82
C ILE A 106 -10.20 -0.40 -29.82
N SER A 107 -9.65 -1.54 -29.41
CA SER A 107 -9.66 -2.79 -30.16
C SER A 107 -10.55 -3.84 -29.51
N PHE A 108 -11.16 -4.67 -30.34
CA PHE A 108 -12.05 -5.77 -29.95
C PHE A 108 -11.64 -7.07 -30.61
N VAL A 109 -11.85 -8.18 -29.91
CA VAL A 109 -11.79 -9.55 -30.43
C VAL A 109 -13.06 -10.25 -30.00
N ASP A 110 -13.81 -10.78 -30.97
CA ASP A 110 -15.07 -11.50 -30.77
C ASP A 110 -16.07 -10.73 -29.89
N GLY A 111 -16.18 -9.42 -30.16
CA GLY A 111 -17.09 -8.50 -29.48
C GLY A 111 -16.65 -8.09 -28.08
N ARG A 112 -15.46 -8.49 -27.62
CA ARG A 112 -14.93 -8.10 -26.31
C ARG A 112 -13.71 -7.19 -26.46
N GLU A 113 -13.60 -6.20 -25.59
CA GLU A 113 -12.44 -5.29 -25.56
C GLU A 113 -11.14 -6.09 -25.39
N ASN A 114 -10.17 -5.88 -26.28
CA ASN A 114 -8.95 -6.68 -26.26
C ASN A 114 -7.77 -5.89 -26.83
N GLY A 115 -6.72 -5.72 -26.03
CA GLY A 115 -5.56 -4.88 -26.35
C GLY A 115 -5.58 -3.57 -25.58
N ILE A 116 -4.94 -2.55 -26.15
CA ILE A 116 -4.81 -1.24 -25.50
C ILE A 116 -5.95 -0.33 -25.96
N ASP A 117 -6.60 0.30 -24.99
CA ASP A 117 -7.60 1.35 -25.16
C ASP A 117 -6.99 2.68 -24.71
N THR A 118 -7.25 3.75 -25.44
CA THR A 118 -6.81 5.10 -25.10
C THR A 118 -7.97 6.07 -25.21
N THR A 119 -8.23 6.81 -24.14
CA THR A 119 -9.20 7.91 -24.12
C THR A 119 -8.51 9.26 -23.98
N TYR A 120 -9.17 10.29 -24.48
CA TYR A 120 -8.68 11.65 -24.50
C TYR A 120 -9.71 12.60 -23.87
N TYR A 121 -9.24 13.74 -23.38
CA TYR A 121 -10.08 14.86 -23.03
C TYR A 121 -10.54 15.61 -24.28
N GLU A 122 -11.60 16.42 -24.17
CA GLU A 122 -12.10 17.24 -25.28
C GLU A 122 -11.05 18.20 -25.85
N ASP A 123 -10.01 18.50 -25.08
CA ASP A 123 -8.90 19.34 -25.52
C ASP A 123 -7.87 18.60 -26.41
N GLY A 124 -7.96 17.26 -26.49
CA GLY A 124 -7.08 16.37 -27.25
C GLY A 124 -5.92 15.80 -26.44
N CYS A 125 -5.83 16.11 -25.15
CA CYS A 125 -4.86 15.51 -24.26
C CYS A 125 -5.29 14.10 -23.79
N ILE A 126 -4.34 13.26 -23.42
CA ILE A 126 -4.64 11.88 -22.99
C ILE A 126 -5.33 11.93 -21.62
N GLN A 127 -6.43 11.19 -21.50
CA GLN A 127 -7.14 10.99 -20.24
C GLN A 127 -6.77 9.67 -19.60
N ALA A 128 -6.80 8.58 -20.37
CA ALA A 128 -6.46 7.26 -19.85
C ALA A 128 -5.83 6.37 -20.93
N VAL A 129 -4.94 5.49 -20.47
CA VAL A 129 -4.42 4.36 -21.23
C VAL A 129 -4.73 3.11 -20.43
N ARG A 130 -5.47 2.18 -21.03
CA ARG A 130 -5.95 0.96 -20.39
C ARG A 130 -5.63 -0.23 -21.27
N SER A 131 -5.57 -1.41 -20.66
CA SER A 131 -5.37 -2.65 -21.39
C SER A 131 -6.35 -3.72 -20.92
N HIS A 132 -6.83 -4.51 -21.89
CA HIS A 132 -7.89 -5.49 -21.71
C HIS A 132 -7.51 -6.81 -22.38
N ILE A 133 -7.93 -7.93 -21.78
CA ILE A 133 -7.90 -9.25 -22.40
C ILE A 133 -9.31 -9.80 -22.33
N GLN A 134 -9.97 -9.95 -23.49
CA GLN A 134 -11.33 -10.49 -23.58
C GLN A 134 -12.33 -9.79 -22.63
N GLY A 135 -12.30 -8.45 -22.60
CA GLY A 135 -13.14 -7.59 -21.78
C GLY A 135 -12.65 -7.42 -20.35
N ALA A 136 -11.73 -8.27 -19.87
CA ALA A 136 -11.20 -8.18 -18.52
C ALA A 136 -10.01 -7.21 -18.43
N GLU A 137 -9.98 -6.41 -17.36
CA GLU A 137 -8.88 -5.48 -17.05
C GLU A 137 -7.57 -6.27 -16.91
N SER A 138 -6.52 -5.91 -17.64
CA SER A 138 -5.26 -6.65 -17.59
C SER A 138 -4.10 -5.78 -18.00
N GLY A 139 -3.02 -5.73 -17.22
CA GLY A 139 -1.88 -4.85 -17.43
C GLY A 139 -1.99 -3.54 -16.62
N THR A 140 -1.27 -2.52 -17.06
CA THR A 140 -1.21 -1.22 -16.36
C THR A 140 -2.22 -0.24 -16.93
N TRP A 141 -3.16 0.16 -16.09
CA TRP A 141 -4.08 1.25 -16.36
C TRP A 141 -3.52 2.55 -15.79
N THR A 142 -3.43 3.56 -16.64
CA THR A 142 -2.88 4.88 -16.29
C THR A 142 -3.93 5.93 -16.58
N TYR A 143 -4.15 6.84 -15.64
CA TYR A 143 -5.04 7.98 -15.81
C TYR A 143 -4.28 9.27 -15.54
N PHE A 144 -4.60 10.32 -16.28
CA PHE A 144 -3.93 11.61 -16.22
C PHE A 144 -4.88 12.69 -15.72
N TYR A 145 -4.36 13.71 -15.06
CA TYR A 145 -5.14 14.90 -14.74
C TYR A 145 -5.29 15.77 -15.98
N ASP A 146 -6.52 16.17 -16.30
CA ASP A 146 -6.84 17.14 -17.36
C ASP A 146 -5.95 18.39 -17.30
N SER A 147 -5.91 19.03 -16.12
CA SER A 147 -5.27 20.33 -15.92
C SER A 147 -3.74 20.36 -16.04
N THR A 148 -3.04 19.24 -15.78
CA THR A 148 -1.56 19.21 -15.74
C THR A 148 -0.93 18.12 -16.59
N GLN A 149 -1.73 17.18 -17.11
CA GLN A 149 -1.25 15.98 -17.81
C GLN A 149 -0.28 15.12 -16.99
N ILE A 150 -0.27 15.33 -15.67
CA ILE A 150 0.43 14.47 -14.72
C ILE A 150 -0.44 13.26 -14.45
N VAL A 151 0.19 12.10 -14.32
CA VAL A 151 -0.47 10.85 -13.94
C VAL A 151 -1.19 11.04 -12.59
N ALA A 152 -2.49 10.80 -12.55
CA ALA A 152 -3.29 10.79 -11.32
C ALA A 152 -3.19 9.46 -10.60
N TRP A 153 -3.19 8.37 -11.36
CA TRP A 153 -2.99 7.03 -10.81
C TRP A 153 -2.48 6.05 -11.87
N GLU A 154 -1.75 5.06 -11.36
CA GLU A 154 -1.32 3.86 -12.08
C GLU A 154 -1.83 2.65 -11.31
N MET A 155 -2.64 1.84 -11.96
CA MET A 155 -3.23 0.66 -11.37
C MET A 155 -2.88 -0.55 -12.21
N ASN A 156 -2.48 -1.65 -11.58
CA ASN A 156 -2.11 -2.87 -12.28
C ASN A 156 -3.16 -3.96 -12.02
N TYR A 157 -3.56 -4.63 -13.09
CA TYR A 157 -4.60 -5.65 -13.09
C TYR A 157 -4.10 -6.93 -13.78
N TYR A 158 -4.70 -8.06 -13.42
CA TYR A 158 -4.55 -9.31 -14.14
C TYR A 158 -5.91 -10.00 -14.18
N LEU A 159 -6.51 -10.06 -15.38
CA LEU A 159 -7.81 -10.70 -15.63
C LEU A 159 -8.92 -10.21 -14.69
N GLY A 160 -9.07 -8.89 -14.57
CA GLY A 160 -10.11 -8.21 -13.78
C GLY A 160 -9.75 -7.99 -12.31
N GLU A 161 -8.66 -8.59 -11.82
CA GLU A 161 -8.25 -8.50 -10.42
C GLU A 161 -7.05 -7.57 -10.25
N LYS A 162 -7.03 -6.76 -9.19
CA LYS A 162 -5.85 -5.95 -8.85
C LYS A 162 -4.64 -6.86 -8.63
N HIS A 163 -3.54 -6.55 -9.29
CA HIS A 163 -2.33 -7.35 -9.23
C HIS A 163 -1.10 -6.45 -9.36
N GLY A 164 -0.09 -6.65 -8.52
CA GLY A 164 1.09 -5.79 -8.47
C GLY A 164 0.83 -4.42 -7.86
N LYS A 165 1.64 -3.44 -8.27
CA LYS A 165 1.74 -2.12 -7.66
C LYS A 165 0.57 -1.22 -8.06
N GLN A 166 0.01 -0.49 -7.10
CA GLN A 166 -1.04 0.51 -7.29
C GLN A 166 -0.54 1.85 -6.73
N VAL A 167 -0.58 2.92 -7.51
CA VAL A 167 -0.02 4.22 -7.11
C VAL A 167 -1.02 5.33 -7.39
N ASN A 168 -1.17 6.24 -6.43
CA ASN A 168 -1.98 7.44 -6.58
C ASN A 168 -1.08 8.66 -6.39
N PHE A 169 -1.33 9.69 -7.19
CA PHE A 169 -0.59 10.93 -7.20
C PHE A 169 -1.55 12.11 -6.99
N LYS A 170 -1.01 13.30 -6.74
CA LYS A 170 -1.71 14.58 -6.78
C LYS A 170 -1.44 15.26 -8.13
N ALA A 171 -2.23 16.29 -8.44
CA ALA A 171 -2.05 17.08 -9.66
C ALA A 171 -0.68 17.80 -9.77
N ASN A 172 0.08 17.91 -8.67
CA ASN A 172 1.45 18.43 -8.65
C ASN A 172 2.54 17.34 -8.79
N GLY A 173 2.16 16.07 -8.96
CA GLY A 173 3.07 14.92 -9.07
C GLY A 173 3.45 14.27 -7.74
N ASP A 174 3.02 14.80 -6.59
CA ASP A 174 3.30 14.17 -5.30
C ASP A 174 2.59 12.82 -5.18
N THR A 175 3.32 11.78 -4.79
CA THR A 175 2.73 10.48 -4.47
C THR A 175 1.92 10.59 -3.19
N THR A 176 0.71 10.04 -3.16
CA THR A 176 -0.17 10.03 -1.98
C THR A 176 -0.25 8.67 -1.33
N LYS A 177 -0.27 7.62 -2.15
CA LYS A 177 -0.50 6.25 -1.71
C LYS A 177 0.15 5.26 -2.66
N LEU A 178 0.75 4.23 -2.09
CA LEU A 178 1.29 3.08 -2.81
C LEU A 178 0.80 1.81 -2.12
N GLU A 179 0.25 0.88 -2.88
CA GLU A 179 -0.25 -0.42 -2.39
C GLU A 179 0.24 -1.53 -3.32
N HIS A 180 0.42 -2.74 -2.79
CA HIS A 180 0.72 -3.94 -3.58
C HIS A 180 -0.40 -4.96 -3.40
N TYR A 181 -0.82 -5.56 -4.51
CA TYR A 181 -1.87 -6.54 -4.54
C TYR A 181 -1.39 -7.83 -5.19
N LYS A 182 -1.98 -8.94 -4.79
CA LYS A 182 -1.85 -10.24 -5.45
C LYS A 182 -3.24 -10.85 -5.53
N ASN A 183 -3.75 -10.97 -6.75
CA ASN A 183 -5.06 -11.56 -7.06
C ASN A 183 -6.19 -10.91 -6.26
N GLY A 184 -6.31 -9.58 -6.35
CA GLY A 184 -7.36 -8.81 -5.69
C GLY A 184 -7.11 -8.53 -4.20
N VAL A 185 -6.15 -9.22 -3.56
CA VAL A 185 -5.88 -9.11 -2.13
C VAL A 185 -4.61 -8.28 -1.88
N LEU A 186 -4.64 -7.40 -0.87
CA LEU A 186 -3.48 -6.59 -0.48
C LEU A 186 -2.37 -7.51 0.04
N ASP A 187 -1.22 -7.50 -0.63
CA ASP A 187 -0.11 -8.42 -0.38
C ASP A 187 1.21 -7.72 -0.74
N GLY A 188 2.04 -7.50 0.27
CA GLY A 188 3.25 -6.67 0.21
C GLY A 188 3.11 -5.32 0.90
N VAL A 189 3.94 -4.37 0.50
CA VAL A 189 4.09 -3.09 1.20
C VAL A 189 2.97 -2.12 0.83
N LYS A 190 2.37 -1.48 1.84
CA LYS A 190 1.51 -0.30 1.71
C LYS A 190 2.21 0.92 2.29
N LYS A 191 2.30 2.00 1.51
CA LYS A 191 2.86 3.28 1.93
C LYS A 191 1.85 4.42 1.79
N GLN A 192 1.87 5.32 2.75
CA GLN A 192 1.21 6.61 2.69
C GLN A 192 2.27 7.71 2.82
N TYR A 193 2.02 8.86 2.22
CA TYR A 193 3.01 9.90 2.06
C TYR A 193 2.51 11.27 2.54
N TYR A 194 3.42 12.06 3.08
CA TYR A 194 3.28 13.50 3.24
C TYR A 194 3.45 14.23 1.90
N LYS A 195 3.28 15.56 1.92
CA LYS A 195 3.62 16.45 0.81
C LYS A 195 5.09 16.26 0.40
N GLY A 196 5.38 16.36 -0.90
CA GLY A 196 6.73 16.13 -1.44
C GLY A 196 7.13 14.66 -1.48
N SER A 197 6.16 13.74 -1.47
CA SER A 197 6.38 12.28 -1.56
C SER A 197 7.28 11.69 -0.45
N LYS A 198 7.32 12.33 0.73
CA LYS A 198 8.00 11.80 1.91
C LYS A 198 7.13 10.74 2.57
N VAL A 199 7.68 9.59 2.94
CA VAL A 199 6.91 8.51 3.57
C VAL A 199 6.39 8.98 4.93
N PHE A 200 5.09 8.82 5.17
CA PHE A 200 4.43 9.03 6.45
C PHE A 200 4.30 7.71 7.23
N LYS A 201 3.91 6.65 6.51
CA LYS A 201 3.58 5.36 7.10
C LYS A 201 3.87 4.24 6.13
N GLU A 202 4.42 3.15 6.65
CA GLU A 202 4.75 1.94 5.90
C GLU A 202 4.28 0.71 6.68
N VAL A 203 3.52 -0.16 6.02
CA VAL A 203 2.93 -1.36 6.62
C VAL A 203 3.08 -2.53 5.66
N ASN A 204 3.49 -3.69 6.16
CA ASN A 204 3.51 -4.93 5.37
C ASN A 204 2.22 -5.73 5.55
N TYR A 205 1.76 -6.31 4.44
CA TYR A 205 0.59 -7.17 4.39
C TYR A 205 0.94 -8.52 3.78
N VAL A 206 0.30 -9.58 4.28
CA VAL A 206 0.29 -10.91 3.66
C VAL A 206 -1.17 -11.37 3.63
N ALA A 207 -1.66 -11.70 2.44
CA ALA A 207 -3.05 -12.12 2.23
C ALA A 207 -4.10 -11.20 2.91
N GLY A 208 -3.90 -9.89 2.83
CA GLY A 208 -4.83 -8.87 3.34
C GLY A 208 -4.70 -8.56 4.83
N LEU A 209 -3.84 -9.26 5.56
CA LEU A 209 -3.59 -9.04 6.98
C LEU A 209 -2.26 -8.33 7.19
N MET A 210 -2.18 -7.39 8.13
CA MET A 210 -0.90 -6.82 8.55
C MET A 210 -0.01 -7.93 9.09
N ASP A 211 1.12 -8.15 8.44
CA ASP A 211 2.07 -9.19 8.80
C ASP A 211 3.48 -8.73 8.42
N GLY A 212 4.37 -8.70 9.41
CA GLY A 212 5.70 -8.14 9.31
C GLY A 212 5.81 -6.68 9.81
N PRO A 213 6.81 -5.93 9.32
CA PRO A 213 7.17 -4.65 9.93
C PRO A 213 6.18 -3.52 9.61
N PHE A 214 6.04 -2.64 10.59
CA PHE A 214 5.27 -1.40 10.56
C PHE A 214 6.18 -0.25 10.97
N LYS A 215 6.13 0.87 10.24
CA LYS A 215 6.85 2.10 10.60
C LYS A 215 5.99 3.34 10.37
N MET A 216 6.12 4.31 11.26
CA MET A 216 5.66 5.68 11.03
C MET A 216 6.82 6.66 11.13
N TYR A 217 6.74 7.68 10.30
CA TYR A 217 7.75 8.72 10.16
C TYR A 217 7.11 10.08 10.40
N ASN A 218 7.88 11.05 10.88
CA ASN A 218 7.46 12.44 10.91
C ASN A 218 7.72 13.15 9.56
N ALA A 219 7.36 14.43 9.45
CA ALA A 219 7.49 15.21 8.21
C ALA A 219 8.94 15.44 7.75
N GLN A 220 9.91 15.23 8.64
CA GLN A 220 11.35 15.29 8.39
C GLN A 220 11.89 13.94 7.89
N GLY A 221 11.10 12.86 7.97
CA GLY A 221 11.49 11.51 7.57
C GLY A 221 12.16 10.71 8.69
N VAL A 222 12.10 11.19 9.93
CA VAL A 222 12.61 10.47 11.11
C VAL A 222 11.56 9.47 11.57
N VAL A 223 11.98 8.25 11.92
CA VAL A 223 11.09 7.20 12.44
C VAL A 223 10.63 7.57 13.84
N ILE A 224 9.32 7.60 14.06
CA ILE A 224 8.70 7.93 15.35
C ILE A 224 7.98 6.74 15.98
N GLU A 225 7.72 5.69 15.21
CA GLU A 225 7.13 4.45 15.68
C GLU A 225 7.59 3.27 14.84
N GLU A 226 7.94 2.16 15.50
CA GLU A 226 8.23 0.88 14.87
C GLU A 226 7.46 -0.23 15.60
N ALA A 227 6.84 -1.11 14.85
CA ALA A 227 6.17 -2.29 15.38
C ALA A 227 6.32 -3.46 14.42
N ASN A 228 5.91 -4.64 14.87
CA ASN A 228 5.78 -5.81 14.03
C ASN A 228 4.40 -6.44 14.28
N TYR A 229 3.79 -6.94 13.21
CA TYR A 229 2.47 -7.53 13.22
C TYR A 229 2.54 -8.97 12.74
N LYS A 230 1.63 -9.79 13.24
CA LYS A 230 1.37 -11.15 12.75
C LYS A 230 -0.14 -11.33 12.66
N ALA A 231 -0.66 -11.55 11.46
CA ALA A 231 -2.10 -11.66 11.21
C ALA A 231 -2.94 -10.58 11.93
N ASN A 232 -2.65 -9.30 11.67
CA ASN A 232 -3.28 -8.10 12.27
C ASN A 232 -3.01 -7.86 13.77
N LYS A 233 -2.23 -8.71 14.44
CA LYS A 233 -1.94 -8.58 15.88
C LYS A 233 -0.51 -8.11 16.09
N LYS A 234 -0.29 -7.14 16.98
CA LYS A 234 1.08 -6.74 17.38
C LYS A 234 1.83 -7.95 17.94
N ASN A 235 3.07 -8.15 17.52
CA ASN A 235 3.88 -9.28 17.93
C ASN A 235 5.37 -8.91 17.93
N GLY A 236 6.01 -8.96 19.10
CA GLY A 236 7.37 -8.51 19.33
C GLY A 236 7.45 -7.14 20.01
N ILE A 237 8.63 -6.52 19.92
CA ILE A 237 8.89 -5.21 20.54
C ILE A 237 8.31 -4.11 19.64
N GLN A 238 7.46 -3.28 20.22
CA GLN A 238 7.06 -1.99 19.68
C GLN A 238 7.93 -0.89 20.28
N LYS A 239 8.39 0.05 19.46
CA LYS A 239 9.23 1.18 19.85
C LYS A 239 8.57 2.48 19.44
N TYR A 240 8.68 3.47 20.32
CA TYR A 240 8.26 4.84 20.07
C TYR A 240 9.46 5.75 20.28
N TYR A 241 9.56 6.79 19.46
CA TYR A 241 10.65 7.74 19.49
C TYR A 241 10.12 9.17 19.62
N TYR A 242 10.93 10.06 20.17
CA TYR A 242 10.74 11.50 20.07
C TYR A 242 10.91 11.96 18.61
N ASP A 243 10.52 13.19 18.29
CA ASP A 243 10.55 13.73 16.93
C ASP A 243 11.95 13.79 16.30
N ASP A 244 13.01 13.75 17.11
CA ASP A 244 14.40 13.72 16.67
C ASP A 244 14.98 12.29 16.57
N GLY A 245 14.18 11.27 16.89
CA GLY A 245 14.55 9.86 16.81
C GLY A 245 15.13 9.26 18.09
N VAL A 246 15.18 10.02 19.19
CA VAL A 246 15.58 9.48 20.50
C VAL A 246 14.52 8.51 21.01
N LEU A 247 14.92 7.36 21.57
CA LEU A 247 14.00 6.34 22.07
C LEU A 247 13.18 6.88 23.25
N LEU A 248 11.85 6.88 23.11
CA LEU A 248 10.90 7.34 24.13
C LEU A 248 10.39 6.17 24.98
N ARG A 249 9.97 5.08 24.35
CA ARG A 249 9.51 3.88 25.06
C ARG A 249 9.55 2.63 24.20
N THR A 250 9.59 1.49 24.88
CA THR A 250 9.43 0.16 24.29
C THR A 250 8.32 -0.62 24.98
N GLU A 251 7.56 -1.38 24.21
CA GLU A 251 6.49 -2.24 24.70
C GLU A 251 6.63 -3.63 24.08
N ASN A 252 6.59 -4.67 24.89
CA ASN A 252 6.57 -6.05 24.36
C ASN A 252 5.13 -6.54 24.17
N TRP A 253 4.88 -7.20 23.03
CA TRP A 253 3.58 -7.73 22.64
C TRP A 253 3.69 -9.19 22.19
N GLU A 254 2.76 -10.04 22.61
CA GLU A 254 2.60 -11.42 22.13
C GLU A 254 1.17 -11.59 21.62
N ASN A 255 1.00 -11.79 20.31
CA ASN A 255 -0.31 -11.97 19.66
C ASN A 255 -1.37 -10.92 20.05
N GLY A 256 -0.98 -9.64 20.10
CA GLY A 256 -1.86 -8.52 20.41
C GLY A 256 -2.09 -8.28 21.90
N VAL A 257 -1.45 -9.05 22.78
CA VAL A 257 -1.49 -8.87 24.24
C VAL A 257 -0.16 -8.31 24.71
N LYS A 258 -0.17 -7.27 25.54
CA LYS A 258 1.05 -6.72 26.16
C LYS A 258 1.69 -7.83 27.03
N SER A 259 2.94 -8.18 26.80
CA SER A 259 3.59 -9.28 27.53
C SER A 259 5.09 -9.08 27.56
N GLY A 260 5.72 -9.20 28.73
CA GLY A 260 7.12 -8.85 28.96
C GLY A 260 7.27 -7.42 29.47
N GLU A 261 8.43 -6.83 29.22
CA GLU A 261 8.78 -5.51 29.75
C GLU A 261 8.09 -4.38 28.98
N PHE A 262 7.69 -3.34 29.70
CA PHE A 262 7.47 -2.01 29.19
C PHE A 262 8.51 -1.08 29.79
N LYS A 263 9.15 -0.26 28.96
CA LYS A 263 10.16 0.70 29.38
C LYS A 263 9.82 2.05 28.81
N MET A 264 9.80 3.08 29.65
CA MET A 264 9.77 4.48 29.24
C MET A 264 11.09 5.12 29.64
N PHE A 265 11.63 5.96 28.76
CA PHE A 265 12.93 6.58 28.93
C PHE A 265 12.78 8.09 29.01
N TYR A 266 13.60 8.70 29.86
CA TYR A 266 13.88 10.13 29.73
C TYR A 266 14.59 10.40 28.42
N TYR A 267 14.53 11.65 27.95
CA TYR A 267 15.20 12.08 26.72
C TYR A 267 16.72 11.84 26.73
N GLN A 268 17.36 11.80 27.91
CA GLN A 268 18.78 11.46 28.07
C GLN A 268 19.08 9.95 27.89
N GLY A 269 18.06 9.11 27.74
CA GLY A 269 18.15 7.65 27.54
C GLY A 269 18.06 6.81 28.82
N HIS A 270 18.02 7.45 29.99
CA HIS A 270 17.85 6.74 31.26
C HIS A 270 16.40 6.28 31.48
N ILE A 271 16.21 5.20 32.23
CA ILE A 271 14.87 4.65 32.50
C ILE A 271 14.09 5.62 33.38
N GLN A 272 12.88 5.96 32.94
CA GLN A 272 11.87 6.69 33.69
C GLN A 272 10.89 5.72 34.35
N THR A 273 10.47 4.69 33.61
CA THR A 273 9.49 3.70 34.06
C THR A 273 9.85 2.32 33.53
N LEU A 274 9.81 1.31 34.39
CA LEU A 274 9.92 -0.09 34.05
C LEU A 274 8.69 -0.82 34.61
N GLU A 275 8.00 -1.57 33.75
CA GLU A 275 6.86 -2.40 34.14
C GLU A 275 7.00 -3.78 33.52
N THR A 276 6.43 -4.82 34.14
CA THR A 276 6.46 -6.18 33.62
C THR A 276 5.07 -6.80 33.56
N TYR A 277 4.77 -7.48 32.46
CA TYR A 277 3.48 -8.08 32.18
C TYR A 277 3.61 -9.57 31.85
N ASN A 278 2.70 -10.38 32.34
CA ASN A 278 2.64 -11.79 31.98
C ASN A 278 1.99 -12.01 30.60
N LYS A 279 1.90 -13.26 30.15
CA LYS A 279 1.33 -13.62 28.83
C LYS A 279 -0.16 -13.32 28.67
N LYS A 280 -0.86 -13.00 29.77
CA LYS A 280 -2.28 -12.61 29.77
C LYS A 280 -2.47 -11.09 29.81
N GLY A 281 -1.38 -10.31 29.79
CA GLY A 281 -1.45 -8.84 29.88
C GLY A 281 -1.63 -8.32 31.30
N GLN A 282 -1.42 -9.17 32.30
CA GLN A 282 -1.56 -8.79 33.71
C GLN A 282 -0.22 -8.29 34.24
N LYS A 283 -0.25 -7.32 35.15
CA LYS A 283 0.93 -6.83 35.87
C LYS A 283 1.54 -7.98 36.69
N GLU A 284 2.83 -8.25 36.50
CA GLU A 284 3.55 -9.33 37.19
C GLU A 284 5.03 -8.96 37.36
N GLY A 285 5.55 -9.02 38.58
CA GLY A 285 6.92 -8.63 38.90
C GLY A 285 7.05 -7.16 39.31
N LYS A 286 8.24 -6.59 39.06
CA LYS A 286 8.61 -5.24 39.51
C LYS A 286 8.08 -4.14 38.59
N PHE A 287 7.63 -3.06 39.21
CA PHE A 287 7.17 -1.82 38.63
C PHE A 287 7.98 -0.69 39.27
N GLU A 288 8.86 -0.08 38.50
CA GLU A 288 9.81 0.91 39.00
C GLU A 288 9.61 2.22 38.25
N GLU A 289 9.51 3.32 38.97
CA GLU A 289 9.57 4.68 38.44
C GLU A 289 10.74 5.40 39.08
N TYR A 290 11.44 6.21 38.28
CA TYR A 290 12.61 6.95 38.70
C TYR A 290 12.41 8.44 38.46
N TYR A 291 13.08 9.27 39.25
CA TYR A 291 13.27 10.69 38.97
C TYR A 291 14.35 10.89 37.87
N PRO A 292 14.47 12.10 37.28
CA PRO A 292 15.50 12.36 36.26
C PRO A 292 16.93 12.11 36.73
N ASP A 293 17.20 12.27 38.04
CA ASP A 293 18.50 11.98 38.67
C ASP A 293 18.72 10.49 38.98
N GLN A 294 17.83 9.62 38.51
CA GLN A 294 17.84 8.16 38.67
C GLN A 294 17.59 7.66 40.10
N LYS A 295 17.17 8.53 41.02
CA LYS A 295 16.64 8.06 42.30
C LYS A 295 15.28 7.38 42.09
N PRO A 296 14.98 6.30 42.82
CA PRO A 296 13.65 5.70 42.76
C PRO A 296 12.62 6.74 43.22
N LYS A 297 11.51 6.81 42.50
CA LYS A 297 10.30 7.53 42.86
C LYS A 297 9.24 6.58 43.40
N ARG A 298 9.15 5.40 42.79
CA ARG A 298 8.23 4.33 43.18
C ARG A 298 8.83 2.98 42.84
N ILE A 299 8.73 2.03 43.76
CA ILE A 299 9.03 0.62 43.51
C ILE A 299 7.81 -0.17 43.98
N ALA A 300 7.26 -1.01 43.13
CA ALA A 300 6.10 -1.83 43.43
C ALA A 300 6.25 -3.25 42.89
N VAL A 301 5.66 -4.22 43.57
CA VAL A 301 5.64 -5.63 43.15
C VAL A 301 4.20 -6.06 42.92
N TYR A 302 3.90 -6.58 41.73
CA TYR A 302 2.59 -7.12 41.40
C TYR A 302 2.64 -8.63 41.19
N ALA A 303 1.58 -9.32 41.59
CA ALA A 303 1.31 -10.70 41.22
C ALA A 303 -0.09 -10.80 40.57
N LYS A 304 -0.14 -10.99 39.26
CA LYS A 304 -1.39 -11.11 38.48
C LYS A 304 -2.37 -9.96 38.76
N ASP A 305 -1.91 -8.73 38.54
CA ASP A 305 -2.64 -7.47 38.80
C ASP A 305 -2.83 -7.10 40.27
N VAL A 306 -2.53 -7.98 41.23
CA VAL A 306 -2.59 -7.67 42.66
C VAL A 306 -1.30 -7.00 43.10
N LEU A 307 -1.40 -5.81 43.69
CA LEU A 307 -0.26 -5.11 44.27
C LEU A 307 0.10 -5.75 45.62
N ILE A 308 1.34 -6.24 45.72
CA ILE A 308 1.86 -6.99 46.88
C ILE A 308 2.67 -6.07 47.79
N GLU A 309 3.48 -5.21 47.19
CA GLU A 309 4.42 -4.33 47.87
C GLU A 309 4.52 -3.01 47.11
N GLU A 310 4.63 -1.89 47.81
CA GLU A 310 4.88 -0.56 47.23
C GLU A 310 5.71 0.29 48.18
N HIS A 311 6.69 0.97 47.62
CA HIS A 311 7.52 1.96 48.27
C HIS A 311 7.50 3.24 47.42
N LEU A 312 7.25 4.39 48.06
CA LEU A 312 7.29 5.71 47.44
C LEU A 312 8.38 6.54 48.08
N PHE A 313 9.10 7.28 47.25
CA PHE A 313 10.24 8.09 47.66
C PHE A 313 10.05 9.54 47.19
N ASP A 314 10.58 10.49 47.95
CA ASP A 314 10.69 11.88 47.53
C ASP A 314 11.89 12.11 46.59
N GLU A 315 12.05 13.33 46.07
CA GLU A 315 13.16 13.73 45.18
C GLU A 315 14.55 13.66 45.85
N HIS A 316 14.59 13.63 47.18
CA HIS A 316 15.83 13.46 47.92
C HIS A 316 16.23 11.99 48.07
N GLY A 317 15.30 11.06 47.80
CA GLY A 317 15.46 9.62 47.96
C GLY A 317 14.99 9.11 49.32
N ASN A 318 14.29 9.95 50.11
CA ASN A 318 13.72 9.51 51.38
C ASN A 318 12.41 8.78 51.13
N GLU A 319 12.22 7.66 51.80
CA GLU A 319 10.96 6.90 51.75
C GLU A 319 9.85 7.68 52.46
N THR A 320 8.76 7.93 51.75
CA THR A 320 7.60 8.70 52.24
C THR A 320 6.41 7.82 52.54
N TYR A 321 6.35 6.64 51.92
CA TYR A 321 5.28 5.68 52.10
C TYR A 321 5.74 4.27 51.73
N SER A 322 5.25 3.28 52.46
CA SER A 322 5.57 1.88 52.26
C SER A 322 4.38 1.00 52.63
N PHE A 323 4.11 -0.05 51.85
CA PHE A 323 3.24 -1.14 52.29
C PHE A 323 3.67 -2.48 51.69
N GLY A 324 3.24 -3.57 52.34
CA GLY A 324 3.70 -4.92 52.04
C GLY A 324 4.79 -5.33 53.02
N ALA A 325 4.84 -6.62 53.38
CA ALA A 325 5.85 -7.13 54.29
C ALA A 325 7.10 -7.57 53.51
N PRO A 326 8.31 -7.45 54.07
CA PRO A 326 9.51 -7.97 53.44
C PRO A 326 9.35 -9.49 53.26
N THR A 327 9.25 -9.94 52.01
CA THR A 327 9.38 -11.38 51.73
C THR A 327 10.85 -11.75 51.93
N THR A 328 11.19 -12.13 53.16
CA THR A 328 12.44 -12.82 53.46
C THR A 328 12.35 -14.21 52.84
N SER A 329 12.76 -14.33 51.58
CA SER A 329 13.17 -15.61 51.01
C SER A 329 14.69 -15.58 50.89
N ASP A 330 15.37 -15.89 52.00
CA ASP A 330 16.73 -16.45 52.06
C ASP A 330 17.02 -16.82 53.52
N ALA A 331 16.37 -17.89 53.98
CA ALA A 331 16.77 -18.64 55.16
C ALA A 331 16.52 -20.12 54.86
N GLU A 332 17.37 -20.70 54.01
CA GLU A 332 17.52 -22.15 53.98
C GLU A 332 18.23 -22.58 55.26
N ASP A 333 17.40 -23.17 56.12
CA ASP A 333 17.66 -23.75 57.42
C ASP A 333 18.32 -25.13 57.22
N ASP A 334 19.63 -25.16 56.96
CA ASP A 334 20.40 -26.41 56.88
C ASP A 334 21.07 -26.76 58.23
N ALA A 335 20.22 -27.08 59.22
CA ALA A 335 20.64 -27.70 60.47
C ALA A 335 20.23 -29.18 60.52
N VAL A 336 20.84 -30.02 59.67
CA VAL A 336 20.76 -31.48 59.82
C VAL A 336 21.69 -31.94 60.95
N LYS A 337 21.09 -32.21 62.10
CA LYS A 337 21.66 -33.03 63.18
C LYS A 337 22.10 -34.40 62.63
N LYS A 338 23.39 -34.72 62.72
CA LYS A 338 23.88 -36.12 62.81
C LYS A 338 24.54 -36.35 64.17
N LYS A 339 23.83 -37.10 65.03
CA LYS A 339 24.38 -37.77 66.22
C LYS A 339 24.77 -39.21 65.84
N GLY A 340 25.96 -39.62 66.28
CA GLY A 340 26.40 -41.01 66.51
C GLY A 340 26.87 -41.74 65.24
N THR A 341 28.00 -42.46 65.23
CA THR A 341 28.60 -43.24 66.32
C THR A 341 30.11 -43.42 66.10
N LYS A 342 30.90 -43.27 67.17
CA LYS A 342 32.29 -43.76 67.28
C LYS A 342 32.26 -45.28 67.50
N LYS A 343 33.09 -46.05 66.82
CA LYS A 343 34.35 -46.68 67.31
C LYS A 343 34.69 -47.90 66.46
#